data_AF-A0A1T5IY20-F1
#
_entry.id   AF-A0A1T5IY20-F1
#
_cell.length_a   1.000
_cell.length_b   1.000
_cell.length_c   1.000
_cell.angle_alpha   90.00
_cell.angle_beta   90.00
_cell.angle_gamma   90.00
#
_symmetry.space_group_name_H-M   'P 1'
#
loop_
_entity.id
_entity.type
_entity.pdbx_description
1 polymer ?
#
loop_
_entity_poly.entity_id
_entity_poly.type
_entity_poly.pdbx_seq_one_letter_code
_entity_poly.pdbx_strand_id
1 'polypeptide(L)'
;MSTIRDSRIRQGVGMRELGRRLGVTGAAISQMEASEDRGTIMLSTLRRAHQALDQIVIVEAAPASTERRVSATRREERVSRELHRTLAKKLIDNPRPILALAPTNIERMSAVVHGSRAHAWLDDWRGLVSDERNVPRILQLIVDDSEYASDMRQNSPFAGALTTEERLEAIRRAKATAE
;
A
#
# COMPACT_ATOMS: atom_id res chain seq x y z
N MET A 1 9.95 10.04 -2.51
CA MET A 1 10.83 10.50 -1.42
C MET A 1 12.25 10.40 -1.94
N SER A 2 12.99 11.51 -1.96
CA SER A 2 14.32 11.60 -2.60
C SER A 2 15.41 11.58 -1.54
N THR A 3 16.20 10.51 -1.49
CA THR A 3 17.33 10.40 -0.55
C THR A 3 18.47 11.33 -0.95
N ILE A 4 18.58 11.69 -2.23
CA ILE A 4 19.51 12.73 -2.72
C ILE A 4 19.15 14.07 -2.08
N ARG A 5 17.88 14.51 -2.18
CA ARG A 5 17.41 15.78 -1.61
C ARG A 5 17.62 15.82 -0.11
N ASP A 6 17.19 14.76 0.58
CA ASP A 6 17.25 14.69 2.05
C ASP A 6 18.69 14.72 2.56
N SER A 7 19.60 13.99 1.91
CA SER A 7 21.01 13.97 2.29
C SER A 7 21.69 15.30 2.01
N ARG A 8 21.38 15.91 0.87
CA ARG A 8 21.88 17.24 0.50
C ARG A 8 21.44 18.30 1.51
N ILE A 9 20.17 18.33 1.91
CA ILE A 9 19.65 19.26 2.93
C ILE A 9 20.30 19.01 4.29
N ARG A 10 20.42 17.74 4.71
CA ARG A 10 21.04 17.37 6.00
C ARG A 10 22.50 17.83 6.11
N GLN A 11 23.23 17.81 5.00
CA GLN A 11 24.63 18.26 4.94
C GLN A 11 24.77 19.76 4.60
N GLY A 12 23.67 20.51 4.47
CA GLY A 12 23.70 21.93 4.12
C GLY A 12 24.21 22.22 2.70
N VAL A 13 24.20 21.23 1.81
CA VAL A 13 24.69 21.37 0.44
C VAL A 13 23.60 21.94 -0.47
N GLY A 14 23.91 22.96 -1.28
CA GLY A 14 22.97 23.50 -2.27
C GLY A 14 22.94 22.68 -3.56
N MET A 15 21.86 22.75 -4.35
CA MET A 15 21.79 22.04 -5.65
C MET A 15 22.93 22.43 -6.61
N ARG A 16 23.34 23.71 -6.61
CA ARG A 16 24.46 24.20 -7.43
C ARG A 16 25.81 23.62 -6.98
N GLU A 17 25.99 23.45 -5.68
CA GLU A 17 27.21 22.87 -5.11
C GLU A 17 27.30 21.38 -5.41
N LEU A 18 26.22 20.63 -5.21
CA LEU A 18 26.16 19.22 -5.61
C LEU A 18 26.36 19.05 -7.13
N GLY A 19 25.77 19.94 -7.93
CA GLY A 19 25.99 19.98 -9.38
C GLY A 19 27.47 20.14 -9.73
N ARG A 20 28.17 21.08 -9.08
CA ARG A 20 29.61 21.29 -9.27
C ARG A 20 30.42 20.02 -8.95
N ARG A 21 30.14 19.36 -7.82
CA ARG A 21 30.81 18.11 -7.43
C ARG A 21 30.59 16.97 -8.43
N LEU A 22 29.44 16.96 -9.10
CA LEU A 22 29.07 15.95 -10.10
C LEU A 22 29.44 16.32 -11.54
N GLY A 23 29.94 17.54 -11.78
CA GLY A 23 30.20 18.08 -13.13
C GLY A 23 28.93 18.35 -13.94
N VAL A 24 27.80 18.65 -13.28
CA VAL A 24 26.49 18.90 -13.91
C VAL A 24 25.86 20.20 -13.41
N THR A 25 24.80 20.66 -14.07
CA THR A 25 24.09 21.88 -13.67
C THR A 25 23.20 21.65 -12.44
N GLY A 26 22.87 22.73 -11.71
CA GLY A 26 21.88 22.65 -10.63
C GLY A 26 20.49 22.20 -11.10
N ALA A 27 20.13 22.48 -12.36
CA ALA A 27 18.90 21.98 -12.98
C ALA A 27 18.92 20.47 -13.17
N ALA A 28 20.08 19.89 -13.52
CA ALA A 28 20.25 18.45 -13.60
C ALA A 28 20.06 17.79 -12.21
N ILE A 29 20.51 18.43 -11.13
CA ILE A 29 20.27 17.94 -9.76
C ILE A 29 18.78 17.93 -9.43
N SER A 30 18.05 19.00 -9.76
CA SER A 30 16.59 19.04 -9.59
C SER A 30 15.89 17.92 -10.37
N GLN A 31 16.33 17.66 -11.61
CA GLN A 31 15.81 16.55 -12.42
C GLN A 31 16.13 15.18 -11.82
N MET A 32 17.33 15.00 -11.25
CA MET A 32 17.72 13.77 -10.56
C MET A 32 16.84 13.52 -9.32
N GLU A 33 16.69 14.53 -8.44
CA GLU A 33 15.82 14.45 -7.26
C GLU A 33 14.37 14.13 -7.67
N ALA A 34 13.86 14.77 -8.73
CA ALA A 34 12.51 14.50 -9.24
C ALA A 34 12.36 13.11 -9.87
N SER A 35 13.41 12.57 -10.50
CA SER A 35 13.39 11.22 -11.08
C SER A 35 13.48 10.15 -10.00
N GLU A 36 14.19 10.43 -8.92
CA GLU A 36 14.21 9.58 -7.73
C GLU A 36 12.85 9.54 -7.04
N ASP A 37 12.21 10.70 -6.88
CA ASP A 37 10.86 10.78 -6.33
C ASP A 37 9.82 9.99 -7.15
N ARG A 38 10.02 9.92 -8.48
CA ARG A 38 9.19 9.13 -9.41
C ARG A 38 9.61 7.65 -9.52
N GLY A 39 10.69 7.24 -8.87
CA GLY A 39 11.22 5.88 -8.96
C GLY A 39 11.87 5.54 -10.32
N THR A 40 12.18 6.53 -11.15
CA THR A 40 12.78 6.33 -12.48
C THR A 40 14.28 6.63 -12.53
N ILE A 41 14.90 6.98 -11.40
CA ILE A 41 16.34 7.22 -11.33
C ILE A 41 17.13 5.92 -11.58
N MET A 42 18.17 6.00 -12.40
CA MET A 42 19.10 4.87 -12.55
C MET A 42 19.93 4.70 -11.27
N LEU A 43 20.13 3.45 -10.84
CA LEU A 43 20.93 3.13 -9.64
C LEU A 43 22.35 3.71 -9.72
N SER A 44 22.96 3.72 -10.91
CA SER A 44 24.26 4.34 -11.15
C SER A 44 24.26 5.84 -10.85
N THR A 45 23.22 6.57 -11.24
CA THR A 45 23.05 8.00 -10.97
C THR A 45 22.84 8.25 -9.48
N LEU A 46 22.00 7.44 -8.82
CA LEU A 46 21.78 7.53 -7.38
C LEU A 46 23.08 7.32 -6.59
N ARG A 47 23.85 6.28 -6.94
CA ARG A 47 25.17 6.00 -6.34
C ARG A 47 26.13 7.16 -6.52
N ARG A 48 26.23 7.70 -7.74
CA ARG A 48 27.11 8.86 -8.03
C ARG A 48 26.72 10.09 -7.20
N ALA A 49 25.42 10.38 -7.10
CA ALA A 49 24.94 11.52 -6.33
C ALA A 49 25.29 11.41 -4.83
N HIS A 50 25.11 10.23 -4.24
CA HIS A 50 25.50 9.98 -2.85
C HIS A 50 27.01 9.96 -2.64
N GLN A 51 27.79 9.44 -3.60
CA GLN A 51 29.25 9.53 -3.53
C GLN A 51 29.75 10.98 -3.52
N ALA A 52 29.13 11.88 -4.28
CA ALA A 52 29.46 13.31 -4.25
C ALA A 52 29.04 14.02 -2.93
N LEU A 53 28.24 13.34 -2.11
CA LEU A 53 27.86 13.72 -0.75
C LEU A 53 28.60 12.89 0.32
N ASP A 54 29.70 12.22 -0.05
CA ASP A 54 30.50 11.38 0.85
C ASP A 54 29.69 10.26 1.54
N GLN A 55 28.70 9.72 0.83
CA GLN A 55 27.82 8.65 1.29
C GLN A 55 27.93 7.41 0.40
N ILE A 56 27.75 6.25 1.04
CA ILE A 56 27.63 4.97 0.36
C ILE A 56 26.14 4.61 0.20
N VAL A 57 25.79 4.03 -0.94
CA VAL A 57 24.47 3.45 -1.17
C VAL A 57 24.60 1.94 -1.03
N ILE A 58 23.92 1.38 -0.03
CA ILE A 58 23.80 -0.06 0.17
C ILE A 58 22.49 -0.49 -0.49
N VAL A 59 22.58 -1.41 -1.46
CA VAL A 59 21.43 -2.02 -2.11
C VAL A 59 21.37 -3.48 -1.70
N GLU A 60 20.35 -3.83 -0.93
CA GLU A 60 20.08 -5.20 -0.55
C GLU A 60 18.93 -5.73 -1.42
N ALA A 61 19.20 -6.79 -2.19
CA ALA A 61 18.13 -7.56 -2.81
C ALA A 61 17.47 -8.38 -1.70
N ALA A 62 16.23 -8.05 -1.41
CA ALA A 62 15.41 -8.82 -0.49
C ALA A 62 14.35 -9.58 -1.29
N PRO A 63 13.84 -10.73 -0.81
CA PRO A 63 12.71 -11.37 -1.45
C PRO A 63 11.55 -10.37 -1.51
N ALA A 64 10.77 -10.38 -2.59
CA ALA A 64 9.69 -9.41 -2.85
C ALA A 64 8.70 -9.26 -1.67
N SER A 65 8.61 -10.27 -0.81
CA SER A 65 7.87 -10.24 0.47
C SER A 65 8.43 -9.28 1.54
N THR A 66 9.57 -8.62 1.30
CA THR A 66 10.32 -7.80 2.27
C THR A 66 10.02 -6.30 2.17
N GLU A 67 9.27 -5.84 1.15
CA GLU A 67 8.77 -4.45 1.03
C GLU A 67 7.82 -4.04 2.19
N ARG A 68 7.51 -4.98 3.08
CA ARG A 68 6.73 -4.87 4.33
C ARG A 68 7.39 -4.01 5.44
N ARG A 69 8.11 -2.96 5.08
CA ARG A 69 8.69 -1.92 5.98
C ARG A 69 7.99 -0.60 5.63
N VAL A 70 6.94 -0.14 6.33
CA VAL A 70 7.07 0.91 7.37
C VAL A 70 6.01 0.72 8.48
N SER A 71 6.43 0.09 9.57
CA SER A 71 5.95 0.05 10.97
C SER A 71 4.56 0.60 11.41
N ALA A 72 4.02 1.69 10.87
CA ALA A 72 2.67 2.18 11.22
C ALA A 72 1.56 1.31 10.60
N THR A 73 1.81 0.77 9.40
CA THR A 73 0.90 -0.17 8.72
C THR A 73 0.75 -1.49 9.46
N ARG A 74 1.68 -1.89 10.32
CA ARG A 74 1.64 -3.20 10.98
C ARG A 74 0.40 -3.39 11.86
N ARG A 75 -0.01 -2.40 12.65
CA ARG A 75 -1.20 -2.53 13.51
C ARG A 75 -2.48 -2.47 12.69
N GLU A 76 -2.61 -1.48 11.83
CA GLU A 76 -3.80 -1.28 10.98
C GLU A 76 -3.98 -2.45 10.02
N GLU A 77 -2.90 -2.99 9.46
CA GLU A 77 -2.96 -4.13 8.57
C GLU A 77 -3.21 -5.44 9.33
N ARG A 78 -2.66 -5.64 10.54
CA ARG A 78 -3.07 -6.77 11.39
C ARG A 78 -4.55 -6.72 11.74
N VAL A 79 -5.06 -5.54 12.11
CA VAL A 79 -6.48 -5.33 12.39
C VAL A 79 -7.30 -5.60 11.13
N SER A 80 -6.89 -5.04 9.99
CA SER A 80 -7.55 -5.26 8.71
C SER A 80 -7.61 -6.75 8.37
N ARG A 81 -6.50 -7.49 8.52
CA ARG A 81 -6.43 -8.94 8.29
C ARG A 81 -7.35 -9.71 9.23
N GLU A 82 -7.39 -9.39 10.52
CA GLU A 82 -8.28 -10.08 11.47
C GLU A 82 -9.77 -9.78 11.23
N LEU A 83 -10.11 -8.54 10.87
CA LEU A 83 -11.47 -8.18 10.44
C LEU A 83 -11.86 -9.01 9.23
N HIS A 84 -10.97 -9.07 8.25
CA HIS A 84 -11.18 -9.78 7.01
C HIS A 84 -11.20 -11.32 7.16
N ARG A 85 -10.43 -11.89 8.08
CA ARG A 85 -10.54 -13.31 8.48
C ARG A 85 -11.89 -13.60 9.13
N THR A 86 -12.40 -12.67 9.93
CA THR A 86 -13.72 -12.79 10.55
C THR A 86 -14.81 -12.71 9.48
N LEU A 87 -14.67 -11.79 8.53
CA LEU A 87 -15.55 -11.70 7.36
C LEU A 87 -15.54 -12.97 6.52
N ALA A 88 -14.35 -13.54 6.28
CA ALA A 88 -14.20 -14.79 5.53
C ALA A 88 -14.97 -15.95 6.17
N LYS A 89 -14.95 -16.08 7.51
CA LYS A 89 -15.77 -17.07 8.23
C LYS A 89 -17.26 -16.87 7.95
N LYS A 90 -17.76 -15.62 8.03
CA LYS A 90 -19.17 -15.32 7.74
C LYS A 90 -19.55 -15.59 6.28
N LEU A 91 -18.65 -15.32 5.34
CA LEU A 91 -18.85 -15.64 3.93
C LEU A 91 -18.92 -17.15 3.68
N ILE A 92 -18.16 -17.95 4.43
CA ILE A 92 -18.22 -19.42 4.37
C ILE A 92 -19.57 -19.91 4.93
N ASP A 93 -19.99 -19.37 6.07
CA ASP A 93 -21.19 -19.85 6.77
C ASP A 93 -22.49 -19.40 6.10
N ASN A 94 -22.54 -18.15 5.62
CA ASN A 94 -23.73 -17.56 5.03
C ASN A 94 -23.37 -16.42 4.03
N PRO A 95 -23.02 -16.75 2.79
CA PRO A 95 -22.50 -15.79 1.82
C PRO A 95 -23.55 -14.77 1.35
N ARG A 96 -24.81 -15.19 1.15
CA ARG A 96 -25.83 -14.35 0.48
C ARG A 96 -26.11 -13.02 1.20
N PRO A 97 -26.37 -12.98 2.51
CA PRO A 97 -26.60 -11.71 3.21
C PRO A 97 -25.39 -10.79 3.21
N ILE A 98 -24.17 -11.37 3.17
CA ILE A 98 -22.93 -10.59 3.17
C ILE A 98 -22.67 -9.97 1.79
N LEU A 99 -22.86 -10.74 0.72
CA LEU A 99 -22.73 -10.25 -0.66
C LEU A 99 -23.78 -9.18 -0.97
N ALA A 100 -25.00 -9.30 -0.44
CA ALA A 100 -26.07 -8.32 -0.62
C ALA A 100 -25.75 -6.91 -0.09
N LEU A 101 -24.78 -6.76 0.83
CA LEU A 101 -24.32 -5.46 1.32
C LEU A 101 -23.48 -4.70 0.28
N ALA A 102 -22.80 -5.43 -0.61
CA ALA A 102 -21.76 -4.87 -1.45
C ALA A 102 -22.26 -3.84 -2.47
N PRO A 103 -23.36 -4.06 -3.22
CA PRO A 103 -23.81 -3.09 -4.24
C PRO A 103 -24.05 -1.69 -3.68
N THR A 104 -24.82 -1.57 -2.59
CA THR A 104 -25.12 -0.28 -1.95
C THR A 104 -23.87 0.40 -1.39
N ASN A 105 -22.94 -0.38 -0.84
CA ASN A 105 -21.68 0.18 -0.34
C ASN A 105 -20.78 0.65 -1.49
N ILE A 106 -20.69 -0.10 -2.58
CA ILE A 106 -19.95 0.29 -3.80
C ILE A 106 -20.50 1.60 -4.37
N GLU A 107 -21.83 1.76 -4.44
CA GLU A 107 -22.46 3.00 -4.90
C GLU A 107 -22.07 4.20 -4.02
N ARG A 108 -22.15 4.06 -2.70
CA ARG A 108 -21.75 5.10 -1.75
C ARG A 108 -20.27 5.44 -1.88
N MET A 109 -19.41 4.44 -2.02
CA MET A 109 -17.97 4.64 -2.19
C MET A 109 -17.67 5.34 -3.51
N SER A 110 -18.33 4.92 -4.61
CA SER A 110 -18.16 5.50 -5.94
C SER A 110 -18.52 6.98 -5.99
N ALA A 111 -19.43 7.45 -5.13
CA ALA A 111 -19.79 8.86 -5.05
C ALA A 111 -18.72 9.75 -4.39
N VAL A 112 -17.81 9.15 -3.62
CA VAL A 112 -16.83 9.88 -2.78
C VAL A 112 -15.39 9.69 -3.27
N VAL A 113 -15.07 8.58 -3.92
CA VAL A 113 -13.71 8.34 -4.41
C VAL A 113 -13.37 9.20 -5.62
N HIS A 114 -12.11 9.62 -5.69
CA HIS A 114 -11.59 10.39 -6.82
C HIS A 114 -10.41 9.65 -7.47
N GLY A 115 -10.32 9.75 -8.80
CA GLY A 115 -9.23 9.15 -9.59
C GLY A 115 -9.57 7.77 -10.17
N SER A 116 -8.94 7.47 -11.31
CA SER A 116 -9.22 6.26 -12.11
C SER A 116 -8.87 4.96 -11.39
N ARG A 117 -7.81 4.94 -10.58
CA ARG A 117 -7.38 3.72 -9.85
C ARG A 117 -8.39 3.30 -8.78
N ALA A 118 -8.96 4.25 -8.03
CA ALA A 118 -9.97 3.94 -7.03
C ALA A 118 -11.26 3.40 -7.67
N HIS A 119 -11.65 3.93 -8.83
CA HIS A 119 -12.77 3.39 -9.60
C HIS A 119 -12.49 1.98 -10.11
N ALA A 120 -11.28 1.70 -10.59
CA ALA A 120 -10.89 0.35 -11.02
C ALA A 120 -11.04 -0.70 -9.90
N TRP A 121 -10.68 -0.35 -8.65
CA TRP A 121 -10.90 -1.24 -7.49
C TRP A 121 -12.37 -1.49 -7.20
N LEU A 122 -13.23 -0.48 -7.35
CA LEU A 122 -14.67 -0.66 -7.19
C LEU A 122 -15.28 -1.51 -8.31
N ASP A 123 -14.76 -1.39 -9.54
CA ASP A 123 -15.16 -2.21 -10.67
C ASP A 123 -14.76 -3.69 -10.48
N ASP A 124 -13.52 -3.93 -10.03
CA ASP A 124 -13.04 -5.26 -9.65
C ASP A 124 -13.93 -5.88 -8.57
N TRP A 125 -14.24 -5.11 -7.52
CA TRP A 125 -15.15 -5.56 -6.47
C TRP A 125 -16.55 -5.86 -7.01
N ARG A 126 -17.09 -5.03 -7.89
CA ARG A 126 -18.40 -5.25 -8.51
C ARG A 126 -18.44 -6.57 -9.28
N GLY A 127 -17.37 -6.89 -10.01
CA GLY A 127 -17.24 -8.18 -10.71
C GLY A 127 -17.10 -9.38 -9.77
N LEU A 128 -16.42 -9.22 -8.63
CA LEU A 128 -16.29 -10.29 -7.65
C LEU A 128 -17.62 -10.58 -6.93
N VAL A 129 -18.32 -9.55 -6.48
CA VAL A 129 -19.53 -9.71 -5.64
C VAL A 129 -20.81 -9.96 -6.43
N SER A 130 -20.78 -9.90 -7.77
CA SER A 130 -21.96 -10.07 -8.62
C SER A 130 -22.54 -11.49 -8.59
N ASP A 131 -21.77 -12.48 -8.14
CA ASP A 131 -22.17 -13.89 -8.17
C ASP A 131 -21.62 -14.66 -6.97
N GLU A 132 -22.47 -15.47 -6.34
CA GLU A 132 -22.09 -16.34 -5.21
C GLU A 132 -21.00 -17.36 -5.60
N ARG A 133 -20.91 -17.75 -6.88
CA ARG A 133 -19.86 -18.64 -7.40
C ARG A 133 -18.45 -18.05 -7.26
N ASN A 134 -18.32 -16.75 -7.06
CA ASN A 134 -17.04 -16.07 -6.86
C ASN A 134 -16.59 -16.07 -5.39
N VAL A 135 -17.40 -16.57 -4.44
CA VAL A 135 -17.03 -16.62 -3.02
C VAL A 135 -15.66 -17.27 -2.79
N PRO A 136 -15.29 -18.40 -3.42
CA PRO A 136 -13.94 -18.95 -3.26
C PRO A 136 -12.82 -17.98 -3.68
N ARG A 137 -13.03 -17.21 -4.75
CA ARG A 137 -12.08 -16.19 -5.23
C ARG A 137 -12.01 -15.00 -4.29
N ILE A 138 -13.15 -14.59 -3.74
CA ILE A 138 -13.20 -13.58 -2.68
C ILE A 138 -12.42 -14.10 -1.47
N LEU A 139 -12.70 -15.31 -0.96
CA LEU A 139 -11.98 -15.88 0.18
C LEU A 139 -10.46 -15.92 -0.02
N GLN A 140 -10.00 -16.34 -1.20
CA GLN A 140 -8.58 -16.29 -1.57
C GLN A 140 -8.02 -14.85 -1.51
N LEU A 141 -8.69 -13.91 -2.17
CA LEU A 141 -8.28 -12.50 -2.20
C LEU A 141 -8.13 -11.93 -0.79
N ILE A 142 -9.09 -12.21 0.09
CA ILE A 142 -9.10 -11.57 1.40
C ILE A 142 -7.94 -12.09 2.29
N VAL A 143 -7.48 -13.33 2.11
CA VAL A 143 -6.37 -13.91 2.88
C VAL A 143 -4.99 -13.75 2.22
N ASP A 144 -4.94 -13.30 0.97
CA ASP A 144 -3.71 -13.14 0.18
C ASP A 144 -2.83 -11.98 0.69
N ASP A 145 -1.51 -12.17 0.68
CA ASP A 145 -0.52 -11.24 1.22
C ASP A 145 0.06 -10.25 0.17
N SER A 146 -0.41 -10.30 -1.07
CA SER A 146 0.01 -9.40 -2.15
C SER A 146 -0.45 -7.95 -1.92
N GLU A 147 0.27 -7.03 -2.57
CA GLU A 147 -0.09 -5.60 -2.59
C GLU A 147 -1.51 -5.39 -3.15
N TYR A 148 -1.85 -6.11 -4.23
CA TYR A 148 -3.20 -6.09 -4.79
C TYR A 148 -4.27 -6.51 -3.77
N ALA A 149 -4.04 -7.61 -3.05
CA ALA A 149 -4.96 -8.05 -2.00
C ALA A 149 -5.07 -7.04 -0.84
N SER A 150 -3.97 -6.37 -0.51
CA SER A 150 -3.97 -5.29 0.48
C SER A 150 -4.82 -4.09 0.02
N ASP A 151 -4.59 -3.59 -1.19
CA ASP A 151 -5.36 -2.50 -1.81
C ASP A 151 -6.85 -2.86 -1.89
N MET A 152 -7.18 -4.09 -2.30
CA MET A 152 -8.55 -4.57 -2.36
C MET A 152 -9.21 -4.61 -0.98
N ARG A 153 -8.52 -5.10 0.06
CA ARG A 153 -9.03 -5.08 1.45
C ARG A 153 -9.29 -3.66 1.96
N GLN A 154 -8.45 -2.70 1.62
CA GLN A 154 -8.66 -1.30 2.00
C GLN A 154 -9.91 -0.70 1.33
N ASN A 155 -10.25 -1.18 0.14
CA ASN A 155 -11.41 -0.76 -0.64
C ASN A 155 -12.57 -1.77 -0.56
N SER A 156 -12.65 -2.53 0.52
CA SER A 156 -13.64 -3.59 0.71
C SER A 156 -15.07 -3.05 0.85
N PRO A 157 -16.05 -3.54 0.06
CA PRO A 157 -17.44 -3.07 0.11
C PRO A 157 -18.27 -3.72 1.22
N PHE A 158 -17.64 -4.42 2.17
CA PHE A 158 -18.32 -5.16 3.23
C PHE A 158 -18.45 -4.37 4.55
N ALA A 159 -18.44 -3.05 4.47
CA ALA A 159 -18.75 -2.21 5.62
C ALA A 159 -20.14 -2.58 6.19
N GLY A 160 -20.21 -2.84 7.49
CA GLY A 160 -21.43 -3.30 8.16
C GLY A 160 -21.65 -4.81 8.20
N ALA A 161 -20.82 -5.62 7.53
CA ALA A 161 -20.92 -7.09 7.59
C ALA A 161 -20.55 -7.67 8.97
N LEU A 162 -19.71 -6.96 9.73
CA LEU A 162 -19.29 -7.34 11.07
C LEU A 162 -20.03 -6.51 12.12
N THR A 163 -20.55 -7.17 13.14
CA THR A 163 -21.11 -6.52 14.33
C THR A 163 -20.01 -5.81 15.12
N THR A 164 -20.39 -4.88 16.00
CA THR A 164 -19.43 -4.21 16.89
C THR A 164 -18.61 -5.21 17.72
N GLU A 165 -19.26 -6.26 18.25
CA GLU A 165 -18.60 -7.30 19.04
C GLU A 165 -17.58 -8.08 18.21
N GLU A 166 -17.96 -8.51 17.00
CA GLU A 166 -17.05 -9.21 16.08
C GLU A 166 -15.83 -8.35 15.71
N ARG A 167 -16.03 -7.04 15.52
CA ARG A 167 -14.95 -6.09 15.24
C ARG A 167 -14.01 -5.94 16.42
N LEU A 168 -14.54 -5.78 17.64
CA LEU A 168 -13.73 -5.66 18.85
C LEU A 168 -12.91 -6.93 19.10
N GLU A 169 -13.52 -8.09 18.90
CA GLU A 169 -12.88 -9.39 19.02
C GLU A 169 -11.76 -9.57 17.97
N ALA A 170 -12.00 -9.19 16.71
CA ALA A 170 -10.96 -9.18 15.67
C ALA A 170 -9.78 -8.25 16.05
N ILE A 171 -10.06 -7.06 16.59
CA ILE A 171 -9.04 -6.12 17.07
C ILE A 171 -8.25 -6.71 18.25
N ARG A 172 -8.89 -7.45 19.16
CA ARG A 172 -8.21 -8.14 20.26
C ARG A 172 -7.25 -9.21 19.74
N ARG A 173 -7.67 -10.06 18.80
CA ARG A 173 -6.79 -11.06 18.17
C ARG A 173 -5.58 -10.42 17.47
N ALA A 174 -5.80 -9.29 16.79
CA ALA A 174 -4.74 -8.54 16.13
C ALA A 174 -3.69 -7.97 17.11
N LYS A 175 -4.07 -7.73 18.37
CA LYS A 175 -3.16 -7.35 19.46
C LYS A 175 -2.43 -8.56 20.03
N ALA A 176 -3.12 -9.67 20.30
CA ALA A 176 -2.53 -10.88 20.86
C ALA A 176 -1.49 -11.53 19.94
N THR A 177 -1.61 -11.37 18.62
CA THR A 177 -0.61 -11.87 17.65
C THR A 177 0.65 -10.98 17.57
N ALA A 178 0.71 -9.89 18.33
CA ALA A 178 1.84 -8.95 18.34
C ALA A 178 2.77 -9.11 19.56
N GLU A 179 2.38 -9.94 20.54
CA GLU A 179 3.16 -10.35 21.71
C GLU A 179 3.85 -11.69 21.44
#